data_AF-A0A9X3N5F7-F1
#
_entry.id   AF-A0A9X3N5F7-F1
#
_cell.length_a   1.000
_cell.length_b   1.000
_cell.length_c   1.000
_cell.angle_alpha   90.00
_cell.angle_beta   90.00
_cell.angle_gamma   90.00
#
_symmetry.space_group_name_H-M   'P 1'
#
loop_
_entity.id
_entity.type
_entity.pdbx_description
1 polymer ?
#
loop_
_entity_poly.entity_id
_entity_poly.type
_entity_poly.pdbx_seq_one_letter_code
_entity_poly.pdbx_strand_id
1 'polypeptide(L)'
;MSGEIDALVAEGEAATPLGLSDAYQSASFDSETAHAAAGRILSHADASSLQLLLALRREAPDTYRELPAALRAQVLVAALRDLPFLNDFGWMEPDGHGHDTTAAQALLELGDAARAPLIPLLDDDRPAPLSGSETATMSSVYAYRRADFAARYLNKLLRRDAPFAAEPAERDAAIAALREELRE
;
A
#
# COMPACT_ATOMS: atom_id res chain seq x y z
N MET A 1 -15.41 17.57 15.25
CA MET A 1 -14.79 17.51 13.91
C MET A 1 -13.33 17.05 13.97
N SER A 2 -12.45 17.54 14.87
CA SER A 2 -11.06 17.01 14.95
C SER A 2 -10.99 15.52 15.35
N GLY A 3 -11.89 15.08 16.24
CA GLY A 3 -11.79 13.75 16.86
C GLY A 3 -11.79 12.56 15.90
N GLU A 4 -12.41 12.69 14.72
CA GLU A 4 -12.42 11.63 13.72
C GLU A 4 -11.08 11.53 12.97
N ILE A 5 -10.54 12.68 12.54
CA ILE A 5 -9.20 12.75 11.95
C ILE A 5 -8.16 12.28 12.96
N ASP A 6 -8.28 12.73 14.22
CA ASP A 6 -7.37 12.35 15.29
C ASP A 6 -7.40 10.83 15.55
N ALA A 7 -8.58 10.20 15.48
CA ALA A 7 -8.71 8.75 15.62
C ALA A 7 -8.06 7.98 14.46
N LEU A 8 -8.31 8.40 13.22
CA LEU A 8 -7.67 7.80 12.03
C LEU A 8 -6.14 7.95 12.05
N VAL A 9 -5.64 9.10 12.50
CA VAL A 9 -4.21 9.33 12.67
C VAL A 9 -3.64 8.43 13.77
N ALA A 10 -4.30 8.36 14.94
CA ALA A 10 -3.84 7.52 16.04
C ALA A 10 -3.78 6.03 15.66
N GLU A 11 -4.78 5.53 14.93
CA GLU A 11 -4.78 4.16 14.46
C GLU A 11 -3.78 3.92 13.32
N GLY A 12 -3.54 4.91 12.46
CA GLY A 12 -2.46 4.87 11.47
C GLY A 12 -1.07 4.83 12.11
N GLU A 13 -0.83 5.62 13.15
CA GLU A 13 0.40 5.60 13.97
C GLU A 13 0.58 4.25 14.69
N ALA A 14 -0.52 3.65 15.15
CA ALA A 14 -0.53 2.31 15.74
C ALA A 14 -0.41 1.18 14.68
N ALA A 15 -0.40 1.54 13.40
CA ALA A 15 -0.38 0.61 12.27
C ALA A 15 -1.52 -0.44 12.31
N THR A 16 -2.70 -0.02 12.78
CA THR A 16 -3.90 -0.86 12.82
C THR A 16 -4.34 -1.22 11.40
N PRO A 17 -4.51 -2.51 11.06
CA PRO A 17 -5.02 -2.92 9.75
C PRO A 17 -6.41 -2.35 9.49
N LEU A 18 -6.73 -1.98 8.24
CA LEU A 18 -8.00 -1.32 7.90
C LEU A 18 -9.22 -2.17 8.29
N GLY A 19 -9.14 -3.49 8.11
CA GLY A 19 -10.20 -4.43 8.50
C GLY A 19 -10.44 -4.55 10.01
N LEU A 20 -9.55 -4.02 10.84
CA LEU A 20 -9.64 -4.00 12.30
C LEU A 20 -9.77 -2.57 12.86
N SER A 21 -9.82 -1.57 11.98
CA SER A 21 -9.87 -0.17 12.34
C SER A 21 -11.31 0.31 12.49
N ASP A 22 -11.74 0.58 13.72
CA ASP A 22 -13.07 1.13 14.00
C ASP A 22 -13.18 2.57 13.46
N ALA A 23 -12.11 3.36 13.59
CA ALA A 23 -12.05 4.71 13.04
C ALA A 23 -12.24 4.69 11.51
N TYR A 24 -11.51 3.84 10.79
CA TYR A 24 -11.66 3.70 9.34
C TYR A 24 -13.05 3.19 8.96
N GLN A 25 -13.60 2.20 9.66
CA GLN A 25 -14.91 1.63 9.31
C GLN A 25 -16.06 2.61 9.55
N SER A 26 -15.96 3.46 10.57
CA SER A 26 -17.00 4.43 10.93
C SER A 26 -16.79 5.82 10.33
N ALA A 27 -15.66 6.06 9.66
CA ALA A 27 -15.34 7.37 9.09
C ALA A 27 -16.41 7.87 8.11
N SER A 28 -16.78 9.15 8.25
CA SER A 28 -17.71 9.90 7.42
C SER A 28 -17.28 11.36 7.35
N PHE A 29 -16.92 11.84 6.16
CA PHE A 29 -16.42 13.20 5.99
C PHE A 29 -17.48 14.11 5.37
N ASP A 30 -17.79 15.21 6.06
CA ASP A 30 -18.34 16.39 5.41
C ASP A 30 -17.23 17.18 4.69
N SER A 31 -17.61 18.24 3.97
CA SER A 31 -16.65 19.04 3.21
C SER A 31 -15.56 19.65 4.10
N GLU A 32 -15.90 20.16 5.28
CA GLU A 32 -14.93 20.78 6.19
C GLU A 32 -13.91 19.74 6.69
N THR A 33 -14.40 18.58 7.12
CA THR A 33 -13.58 17.47 7.62
C THR A 33 -12.69 16.90 6.51
N ALA A 34 -13.21 16.76 5.29
CA ALA A 34 -12.42 16.31 4.13
C ALA A 34 -11.25 17.25 3.83
N HIS A 35 -11.47 18.57 3.83
CA HIS A 35 -10.40 19.55 3.61
C HIS A 35 -9.38 19.54 4.75
N ALA A 36 -9.82 19.40 6.01
CA ALA A 36 -8.92 19.27 7.15
C ALA A 36 -8.07 17.99 7.07
N ALA A 37 -8.68 16.86 6.68
CA ALA A 37 -7.99 15.59 6.46
C ALA A 37 -6.92 15.72 5.36
N ALA A 38 -7.25 16.35 4.23
CA ALA A 38 -6.31 16.64 3.16
C ALA A 38 -5.13 17.51 3.64
N GLY A 39 -5.40 18.54 4.45
CA GLY A 39 -4.37 19.37 5.07
C GLY A 39 -3.43 18.60 5.99
N ARG A 40 -3.95 17.63 6.75
CA ARG A 40 -3.14 16.75 7.60
C ARG A 40 -2.22 15.85 6.77
N ILE A 41 -2.75 15.23 5.71
CA ILE A 41 -1.97 14.36 4.78
C ILE A 41 -0.86 15.17 4.11
N LEU A 42 -1.15 16.40 3.67
CA LEU A 42 -0.14 17.31 3.09
C LEU A 42 1.02 17.59 4.04
N SER A 43 0.77 17.61 5.35
CA SER A 43 1.77 17.89 6.36
C SER A 43 2.54 16.64 6.84
N HIS A 44 1.97 15.43 6.64
CA HIS A 44 2.50 14.16 7.16
C HIS A 44 2.33 13.05 6.11
N ALA A 45 3.13 13.08 5.04
CA ALA A 45 3.04 12.12 3.94
C ALA A 45 3.81 10.81 4.21
N ASP A 46 3.50 10.13 5.30
CA ASP A 46 4.11 8.86 5.72
C ASP A 46 3.06 7.77 5.96
N ALA A 47 3.50 6.61 6.47
CA ALA A 47 2.63 5.46 6.70
C ALA A 47 1.47 5.73 7.67
N SER A 48 1.64 6.65 8.63
CA SER A 48 0.58 7.00 9.59
C SER A 48 -0.63 7.66 8.93
N SER A 49 -0.44 8.27 7.76
CA SER A 49 -1.52 8.88 6.98
C SER A 49 -2.30 7.89 6.12
N LEU A 50 -1.97 6.59 6.11
CA LEU A 50 -2.63 5.61 5.25
C LEU A 50 -4.14 5.56 5.49
N GLN A 51 -4.56 5.40 6.75
CA GLN A 51 -5.98 5.27 7.07
C GLN A 51 -6.75 6.52 6.68
N LEU A 52 -6.20 7.70 6.99
CA LEU A 52 -6.79 8.98 6.64
C LEU A 52 -6.91 9.17 5.13
N LEU A 53 -5.87 8.78 4.37
CA LEU A 53 -5.87 8.83 2.91
C LEU A 53 -6.94 7.92 2.31
N LEU A 54 -7.07 6.70 2.81
CA LEU A 54 -8.04 5.73 2.29
C LEU A 54 -9.47 6.04 2.73
N ALA A 55 -9.66 6.62 3.93
CA ALA A 55 -10.95 7.17 4.36
C ALA A 55 -11.35 8.33 3.44
N LEU A 56 -10.42 9.24 3.13
CA LEU A 56 -10.66 10.34 2.18
C LEU A 56 -11.03 9.81 0.79
N ARG A 57 -10.34 8.77 0.30
CA ARG A 57 -10.67 8.10 -0.98
C ARG A 57 -12.11 7.56 -1.00
N ARG A 58 -12.61 7.05 0.14
CA ARG A 58 -13.95 6.45 0.26
C ARG A 58 -15.05 7.50 0.44
N GLU A 59 -14.85 8.43 1.37
CA GLU A 59 -15.89 9.35 1.83
C GLU A 59 -15.92 10.68 1.06
N ALA A 60 -14.77 11.15 0.57
CA ALA A 60 -14.66 12.42 -0.16
C ALA A 60 -13.73 12.28 -1.38
N PRO A 61 -14.14 11.50 -2.40
CA PRO A 61 -13.28 11.13 -3.52
C PRO A 61 -12.82 12.32 -4.37
N ASP A 62 -13.58 13.42 -4.39
CA ASP A 62 -13.18 14.65 -5.08
C ASP A 62 -11.97 15.30 -4.38
N THR A 63 -12.04 15.51 -3.06
CA THR A 63 -10.91 15.99 -2.26
C THR A 63 -9.70 15.05 -2.32
N TYR A 64 -9.92 13.73 -2.33
CA TYR A 64 -8.83 12.76 -2.54
C TYR A 64 -8.14 12.94 -3.90
N ARG A 65 -8.88 13.21 -4.97
CA ARG A 65 -8.31 13.40 -6.31
C ARG A 65 -7.57 14.73 -6.45
N GLU A 66 -7.96 15.75 -5.68
CA GLU A 66 -7.26 17.04 -5.63
C GLU A 66 -5.88 16.95 -4.96
N LEU A 67 -5.65 15.96 -4.08
CA LEU A 67 -4.32 15.71 -3.55
C LEU A 67 -3.34 15.33 -4.68
N PRO A 68 -2.11 15.90 -4.70
CA PRO A 68 -1.10 15.54 -5.68
C PRO A 68 -0.89 14.03 -5.74
N ALA A 69 -0.90 13.45 -6.93
CA ALA A 69 -0.74 12.00 -7.09
C ALA A 69 0.59 11.49 -6.49
N ALA A 70 1.66 12.29 -6.58
CA ALA A 70 2.95 12.00 -5.95
C ALA A 70 2.86 11.93 -4.41
N LEU A 71 2.05 12.79 -3.78
CA LEU A 71 1.84 12.77 -2.32
C LEU A 71 1.09 11.50 -1.90
N ARG A 72 0.03 11.13 -2.65
CA ARG A 72 -0.71 9.89 -2.40
C ARG A 72 0.18 8.66 -2.57
N ALA A 73 1.04 8.67 -3.59
CA ALA A 73 2.03 7.62 -3.80
C ALA A 73 3.03 7.53 -2.64
N GLN A 74 3.51 8.66 -2.11
CA GLN A 74 4.41 8.69 -0.96
C GLN A 74 3.78 8.00 0.27
N VAL A 75 2.54 8.33 0.61
CA VAL A 75 1.83 7.69 1.74
C VAL A 75 1.65 6.19 1.52
N LEU A 76 1.17 5.77 0.35
CA LEU A 76 0.92 4.36 0.05
C LEU A 76 2.22 3.54 0.02
N VAL A 77 3.30 4.08 -0.54
CA VAL A 77 4.60 3.40 -0.56
C VAL A 77 5.26 3.40 0.81
N ALA A 78 5.13 4.48 1.59
CA ALA A 78 5.59 4.49 2.98
C ALA A 78 4.87 3.42 3.81
N ALA A 79 3.54 3.28 3.65
CA ALA A 79 2.79 2.19 4.27
C ALA A 79 3.26 0.81 3.81
N LEU A 80 3.49 0.62 2.50
CA LEU A 80 4.02 -0.63 1.98
C LEU A 80 5.39 -0.97 2.58
N ARG A 81 6.21 0.04 2.88
CA ARG A 81 7.55 -0.09 3.48
C ARG A 81 7.49 -0.35 5.00
N ASP A 82 6.60 0.33 5.71
CA ASP A 82 6.72 0.49 7.17
C ASP A 82 5.67 -0.27 7.98
N LEU A 83 4.53 -0.65 7.38
CA LEU A 83 3.50 -1.39 8.12
C LEU A 83 3.97 -2.78 8.55
N PRO A 84 3.64 -3.23 9.78
CA PRO A 84 4.04 -4.54 10.28
C PRO A 84 3.40 -5.68 9.47
N PHE A 85 2.16 -5.52 9.02
CA PHE A 85 1.44 -6.49 8.20
C PHE A 85 0.94 -5.87 6.90
N LEU A 86 0.95 -6.64 5.80
CA LEU A 86 0.57 -6.17 4.46
C LEU A 86 -0.82 -6.60 3.98
N ASN A 87 -1.72 -6.95 4.90
CA ASN A 87 -3.09 -7.34 4.58
C ASN A 87 -3.82 -6.32 3.70
N ASP A 88 -3.57 -5.02 3.90
CA ASP A 88 -4.20 -3.93 3.16
C ASP A 88 -3.65 -3.75 1.73
N PHE A 89 -2.58 -4.47 1.39
CA PHE A 89 -2.05 -4.57 0.03
C PHE A 89 -2.45 -5.90 -0.64
N GLY A 90 -2.60 -6.98 0.12
CA GLY A 90 -3.17 -8.24 -0.37
C GLY A 90 -2.19 -9.39 -0.28
N TRP A 91 -2.31 -10.36 -1.19
CA TRP A 91 -1.50 -11.58 -1.20
C TRP A 91 -1.20 -12.07 -2.61
N MET A 92 -0.24 -12.99 -2.73
CA MET A 92 0.26 -13.50 -4.00
C MET A 92 0.29 -15.03 -3.98
N GLU A 93 -0.03 -15.70 -5.08
CA GLU A 93 0.06 -17.15 -5.15
C GLU A 93 0.68 -17.58 -6.48
N PRO A 94 1.43 -18.70 -6.51
CA PRO A 94 2.09 -19.17 -7.72
C PRO A 94 1.14 -19.56 -8.85
N ASP A 95 -0.09 -19.93 -8.54
CA ASP A 95 -1.14 -20.26 -9.51
C ASP A 95 -1.81 -19.03 -10.14
N GLY A 96 -1.41 -17.82 -9.73
CA GLY A 96 -1.95 -16.57 -10.23
C GLY A 96 -3.21 -16.08 -9.50
N HIS A 97 -3.67 -16.75 -8.44
CA HIS A 97 -4.86 -16.34 -7.66
C HIS A 97 -4.61 -15.22 -6.63
N GLY A 98 -3.46 -14.55 -6.70
CA GLY A 98 -3.14 -13.42 -5.82
C GLY A 98 -4.12 -12.25 -5.94
N HIS A 99 -4.51 -11.67 -4.80
CA HIS A 99 -5.51 -10.61 -4.70
C HIS A 99 -4.89 -9.26 -4.29
N ASP A 100 -5.42 -8.16 -4.83
CA ASP A 100 -5.05 -6.79 -4.44
C ASP A 100 -6.18 -6.16 -3.63
N THR A 101 -5.88 -5.74 -2.40
CA THR A 101 -6.85 -5.12 -1.47
C THR A 101 -6.81 -3.59 -1.54
N THR A 102 -7.44 -2.90 -0.59
CA THR A 102 -7.77 -1.46 -0.68
C THR A 102 -6.56 -0.55 -0.93
N ALA A 103 -5.44 -0.73 -0.23
CA ALA A 103 -4.25 0.12 -0.43
C ALA A 103 -3.55 -0.20 -1.75
N ALA A 104 -3.52 -1.47 -2.17
CA ALA A 104 -2.97 -1.85 -3.46
C ALA A 104 -3.77 -1.29 -4.64
N GLN A 105 -5.10 -1.31 -4.56
CA GLN A 105 -5.97 -0.69 -5.57
C GLN A 105 -5.72 0.81 -5.66
N ALA A 106 -5.67 1.50 -4.51
CA ALA A 106 -5.35 2.94 -4.47
C ALA A 106 -3.96 3.24 -5.06
N LEU A 107 -2.97 2.37 -4.84
CA LEU A 107 -1.62 2.50 -5.40
C LEU A 107 -1.61 2.35 -6.92
N LEU A 108 -2.31 1.33 -7.44
CA LEU A 108 -2.37 1.05 -8.88
C LEU A 108 -3.12 2.14 -9.67
N GLU A 109 -4.10 2.81 -9.04
CA GLU A 109 -4.83 3.96 -9.62
C GLU A 109 -3.92 5.16 -9.92
N LEU A 110 -2.77 5.28 -9.24
CA LEU A 110 -1.87 6.43 -9.40
C LEU A 110 -1.01 6.35 -10.67
N GLY A 111 -0.93 5.20 -11.32
CA GLY A 111 -0.14 5.02 -12.54
C GLY A 111 1.34 5.39 -12.33
N ASP A 112 1.87 6.22 -13.22
CA ASP A 112 3.29 6.59 -13.24
C ASP A 112 3.77 7.27 -11.94
N ALA A 113 2.88 7.96 -11.22
CA ALA A 113 3.23 8.64 -9.98
C ALA A 113 3.69 7.68 -8.86
N ALA A 114 3.26 6.41 -8.92
CA ALA A 114 3.66 5.38 -7.96
C ALA A 114 4.99 4.69 -8.32
N ARG A 115 5.47 4.79 -9.56
CA ARG A 115 6.63 4.02 -10.02
C ARG A 115 7.92 4.41 -9.31
N ALA A 116 8.29 5.69 -9.38
CA ALA A 116 9.53 6.20 -8.79
C ALA A 116 9.68 5.85 -7.29
N PRO A 117 8.68 6.04 -6.42
CA PRO A 117 8.80 5.66 -5.01
C PRO A 117 8.82 4.14 -4.76
N LEU A 118 8.22 3.32 -5.64
CA LEU A 118 8.27 1.85 -5.52
C LEU A 118 9.64 1.26 -5.87
N ILE A 119 10.40 1.88 -6.78
CA ILE A 119 11.68 1.35 -7.26
C ILE A 119 12.65 1.02 -6.12
N PRO A 120 12.90 1.92 -5.14
CA PRO A 120 13.77 1.60 -4.00
C PRO A 120 13.35 0.37 -3.18
N LEU A 121 12.06 0.01 -3.17
CA LEU A 121 11.59 -1.17 -2.43
C LEU A 121 11.95 -2.48 -3.11
N LEU A 122 12.40 -2.48 -4.36
CA LEU A 122 12.95 -3.68 -5.01
C LEU A 122 14.21 -4.22 -4.31
N ASP A 123 14.88 -3.38 -3.52
CA ASP A 123 16.05 -3.75 -2.71
C ASP A 123 15.68 -4.05 -1.24
N ASP A 124 14.39 -4.03 -0.88
CA ASP A 124 13.93 -4.23 0.49
C ASP A 124 13.60 -5.71 0.77
N ASP A 125 14.57 -6.41 1.35
CA ASP A 125 14.50 -7.83 1.69
C ASP A 125 13.77 -8.13 3.01
N ARG A 126 13.30 -7.09 3.72
CA ARG A 126 12.60 -7.28 4.99
C ARG A 126 11.33 -8.10 4.78
N PRO A 127 10.96 -8.96 5.75
CA PRO A 127 9.73 -9.73 5.67
C PRO A 127 8.48 -8.88 5.46
N ALA A 128 7.55 -9.42 4.70
CA ALA A 128 6.22 -8.88 4.45
C ALA A 128 5.15 -9.84 5.01
N PRO A 129 5.07 -10.01 6.34
CA PRO A 129 4.12 -10.94 6.91
C PRO A 129 2.69 -10.44 6.69
N LEU A 130 1.78 -11.39 6.60
CA LEU A 130 0.35 -11.13 6.66
C LEU A 130 -0.17 -11.65 8.01
N SER A 131 -1.24 -11.05 8.50
CA SER A 131 -2.01 -11.54 9.65
C SER A 131 -3.24 -12.35 9.17
N GLY A 132 -3.87 -13.10 10.08
CA GLY A 132 -4.96 -14.04 9.76
C GLY A 132 -4.46 -15.46 9.46
N SER A 133 -5.24 -16.50 9.77
CA SER A 133 -4.76 -17.90 9.75
C SER A 133 -4.21 -18.34 8.38
N GLU A 134 -4.99 -18.16 7.33
CA GLU A 134 -4.64 -18.61 5.98
C GLU A 134 -3.55 -17.73 5.36
N THR A 135 -3.76 -16.41 5.33
CA THR A 135 -2.82 -15.44 4.77
C THR A 135 -1.48 -15.40 5.52
N ALA A 136 -1.45 -15.56 6.85
CA ALA A 136 -0.21 -15.68 7.60
C ALA A 136 0.56 -16.95 7.19
N THR A 137 -0.15 -18.08 7.04
CA THR A 137 0.44 -19.33 6.57
C THR A 137 1.07 -19.13 5.19
N MET A 138 0.38 -18.49 4.25
CA MET A 138 0.92 -18.19 2.92
C MET A 138 2.18 -17.33 2.98
N SER A 139 2.13 -16.20 3.69
CA SER A 139 3.28 -15.28 3.78
C SER A 139 4.51 -15.93 4.42
N SER A 140 4.28 -16.89 5.34
CA SER A 140 5.31 -17.69 5.98
C SER A 140 5.87 -18.76 5.03
N VAL A 141 5.00 -19.55 4.39
CA VAL A 141 5.37 -20.62 3.46
C VAL A 141 6.17 -20.09 2.28
N TYR A 142 5.74 -18.97 1.70
CA TYR A 142 6.41 -18.38 0.55
C TYR A 142 7.48 -17.35 0.92
N ALA A 143 7.69 -17.07 2.22
CA ALA A 143 8.64 -16.10 2.73
C ALA A 143 8.55 -14.75 1.99
N TYR A 144 7.38 -14.10 2.04
CA TYR A 144 7.18 -12.81 1.37
C TYR A 144 8.13 -11.74 1.88
N ARG A 145 8.58 -10.89 0.97
CA ARG A 145 9.39 -9.71 1.23
C ARG A 145 8.74 -8.47 0.63
N ARG A 146 9.13 -7.30 1.13
CA ARG A 146 8.68 -6.00 0.60
C ARG A 146 9.00 -5.86 -0.89
N ALA A 147 10.17 -6.35 -1.31
CA ALA A 147 10.57 -6.40 -2.70
C ALA A 147 9.61 -7.21 -3.61
N ASP A 148 9.01 -8.29 -3.09
CA ASP A 148 8.07 -9.11 -3.87
C ASP A 148 6.79 -8.30 -4.20
N PHE A 149 6.28 -7.55 -3.22
CA PHE A 149 5.13 -6.65 -3.43
C PHE A 149 5.49 -5.48 -4.35
N ALA A 150 6.66 -4.86 -4.17
CA ALA A 150 7.12 -3.78 -5.03
C ALA A 150 7.22 -4.23 -6.50
N ALA A 151 7.80 -5.41 -6.74
CA ALA A 151 7.91 -6.00 -8.06
C ALA A 151 6.55 -6.31 -8.69
N ARG A 152 5.60 -6.86 -7.91
CA ARG A 152 4.24 -7.08 -8.39
C ARG A 152 3.59 -5.78 -8.86
N TYR A 153 3.62 -4.73 -8.03
CA TYR A 153 2.96 -3.48 -8.36
C TYR A 153 3.65 -2.74 -9.49
N LEU A 154 4.98 -2.76 -9.56
CA LEU A 154 5.71 -2.19 -10.70
C LEU A 154 5.35 -2.91 -12.01
N ASN A 155 5.32 -4.24 -12.04
CA ASN A 155 4.89 -4.98 -13.24
C ASN A 155 3.46 -4.62 -13.66
N LYS A 156 2.52 -4.52 -12.71
CA LYS A 156 1.14 -4.09 -13.00
C LYS A 156 1.07 -2.67 -13.53
N LEU A 157 1.82 -1.73 -12.94
CA LEU A 157 1.91 -0.35 -13.40
C LEU A 157 2.54 -0.23 -14.80
N LEU A 158 3.42 -1.16 -15.17
CA LEU A 158 3.98 -1.33 -16.51
C LEU A 158 3.04 -2.07 -17.48
N ARG A 159 1.83 -2.42 -17.04
CA ARG A 159 0.80 -3.17 -17.81
C ARG A 159 1.30 -4.55 -18.26
N ARG A 160 2.02 -5.23 -17.38
CA ARG A 160 2.53 -6.60 -17.58
C ARG A 160 1.84 -7.56 -16.64
N ASP A 161 1.94 -8.83 -16.99
CA ASP A 161 1.67 -9.89 -16.03
C ASP A 161 2.63 -9.76 -14.85
N ALA A 162 2.11 -10.02 -13.65
CA ALA A 162 2.88 -10.01 -12.41
C ALA A 162 2.81 -11.42 -11.77
N PRO A 163 3.39 -12.44 -12.43
CA PRO A 163 3.41 -13.79 -11.88
C PRO A 163 4.23 -13.81 -10.58
N PHE A 164 3.87 -14.73 -9.70
CA PHE A 164 4.59 -14.95 -8.44
C PHE A 164 5.20 -16.34 -8.47
N ALA A 165 6.48 -16.47 -8.14
CA ALA A 165 7.13 -17.77 -7.99
C ALA A 165 7.15 -18.19 -6.52
N ALA A 166 6.93 -19.47 -6.22
CA ALA A 166 7.01 -19.99 -4.85
C ALA A 166 8.42 -19.88 -4.29
N GLU A 167 9.43 -20.13 -5.13
CA GLU A 167 10.84 -20.15 -4.75
C GLU A 167 11.44 -18.73 -4.71
N PRO A 168 12.05 -18.29 -3.60
CA PRO A 168 12.66 -16.96 -3.50
C PRO A 168 13.70 -16.67 -4.57
N ALA A 169 14.51 -17.66 -4.97
CA ALA A 169 15.55 -17.49 -5.98
C ALA A 169 15.00 -17.13 -7.38
N GLU A 170 13.84 -17.67 -7.75
CA GLU A 170 13.16 -17.32 -9.01
C GLU A 170 12.64 -15.88 -8.97
N ARG A 171 12.10 -15.47 -7.81
CA ARG A 171 11.67 -14.08 -7.59
C ARG A 171 12.85 -13.12 -7.65
N ASP A 172 13.99 -13.48 -7.05
CA ASP A 172 15.21 -12.66 -7.07
C ASP A 172 15.73 -12.43 -8.48
N ALA A 173 15.72 -13.47 -9.32
CA ALA A 173 16.08 -13.35 -10.73
C ALA A 173 15.14 -12.40 -11.48
N ALA A 174 13.82 -12.52 -11.26
CA ALA A 174 12.83 -11.63 -11.87
C ALA A 174 12.96 -10.17 -11.39
N ILE A 175 13.21 -9.96 -10.09
CA ILE A 175 13.44 -8.64 -9.48
C ILE A 175 14.74 -8.02 -10.02
N ALA A 176 15.80 -8.80 -10.17
CA ALA A 176 17.04 -8.32 -10.76
C ALA A 176 16.84 -7.86 -12.22
N ALA A 177 16.15 -8.66 -13.04
CA ALA A 177 15.83 -8.27 -14.41
C ALA A 177 14.99 -6.98 -14.48
N LEU A 178 13.97 -6.86 -13.64
CA LEU A 178 13.15 -5.65 -13.54
C LEU A 178 13.97 -4.42 -13.14
N ARG A 179 14.91 -4.57 -12.20
CA ARG A 179 15.79 -3.45 -11.78
C ARG A 179 16.70 -2.97 -12.91
N GLU A 180 17.30 -3.87 -13.68
CA GLU A 180 18.16 -3.48 -14.80
C GLU A 180 17.36 -2.72 -15.86
N GLU A 181 16.16 -3.19 -16.17
CA GLU A 181 15.28 -2.52 -17.14
C GLU A 181 14.88 -1.10 -16.70
N LEU A 182 14.58 -0.92 -15.41
CA LEU A 182 14.16 0.39 -14.86
C LEU A 182 15.31 1.41 -14.76
N ARG A 183 16.56 1.01 -15.04
CA ARG A 183 17.72 1.91 -15.12
C ARG A 183 17.98 2.44 -16.53
N GLU A 184 17.40 1.84 -17.56
CA GLU A 184 17.49 2.25 -18.96
C GLU A 184 16.52 3.41 -19.30
#